data_AF-A0A4U8SEH6-F1
#
_entry.id   AF-A0A4U8SEH6-F1
#
_cell.length_a   1.000
_cell.length_b   1.000
_cell.length_c   1.000
_cell.angle_alpha   90.00
_cell.angle_beta   90.00
_cell.angle_gamma   90.00
#
_symmetry.space_group_name_H-M   'P 1'
#
loop_
_entity.id
_entity.type
_entity.pdbx_description
1 polymer ?
#
loop_
_entity_poly.entity_id
_entity_poly.type
_entity_poly.pdbx_seq_one_letter_code
_entity_poly.pdbx_strand_id
1 'polypeptide(L)'
;MRWILSLCFVAQLVGARDIFEALQTMQFDTKKQELLKVAMGDFYAENHAYTRNNHHIRDRMLVALAQGETNLTQYTESFEKVSKQYIAAKTEFYQEVVGILGEEQTEELIEILTK
;
A
#
# COMPACT_ATOMS: atom_id res chain seq x y z
N MET A 1 -18.94 13.54 12.23
CA MET A 1 -18.47 12.94 10.95
C MET A 1 -17.73 13.95 10.06
N ARG A 2 -16.78 14.73 10.59
CA ARG A 2 -15.91 15.63 9.78
C ARG A 2 -14.42 15.30 9.89
N TRP A 3 -14.05 14.32 10.72
CA TRP A 3 -12.66 13.95 11.01
C TRP A 3 -12.13 12.81 10.13
N ILE A 4 -13.01 11.95 9.59
CA ILE A 4 -12.62 10.81 8.75
C ILE A 4 -12.04 11.27 7.38
N LEU A 5 -12.48 12.43 6.88
CA LEU A 5 -12.02 12.96 5.60
C LEU A 5 -10.59 13.53 5.65
N SER A 6 -10.10 13.93 6.83
CA SER A 6 -8.73 14.43 6.99
C SER A 6 -7.68 13.31 7.05
N LEU A 7 -8.05 12.14 7.59
CA LEU A 7 -7.18 10.95 7.61
C LEU A 7 -6.93 10.37 6.21
N CYS A 8 -7.91 10.47 5.31
CA CYS A 8 -7.77 9.94 3.95
C CYS A 8 -6.73 10.68 3.09
N PHE A 9 -6.38 11.93 3.41
CA PHE A 9 -5.43 12.73 2.63
C PHE A 9 -3.98 12.52 3.06
N VAL A 10 -3.73 12.20 4.34
CA VAL A 10 -2.38 11.92 4.85
C VAL A 10 -1.89 10.53 4.41
N ALA A 11 -2.80 9.57 4.23
CA ALA A 11 -2.49 8.22 3.75
C ALA A 11 -1.93 8.15 2.31
N GLN A 12 -2.03 9.23 1.53
CA GLN A 12 -1.50 9.28 0.16
C GLN A 12 -0.01 9.65 0.08
N LEU A 13 0.55 10.27 1.13
CA LEU A 13 1.96 10.71 1.18
C LEU A 13 2.88 9.72 1.91
N VAL A 14 2.31 8.82 2.70
CA VAL A 14 3.08 7.80 3.43
C VAL A 14 3.31 6.58 2.53
N GLY A 15 4.57 6.28 2.25
CA GLY A 15 4.97 5.05 1.58
C GLY A 15 4.77 3.85 2.49
N ALA A 16 4.57 2.66 1.90
CA ALA A 16 4.53 1.40 2.64
C ALA A 16 5.75 1.25 3.57
N ARG A 17 6.91 1.68 3.09
CA ARG A 17 8.18 1.67 3.82
C ARG A 17 8.14 2.51 5.10
N ASP A 18 7.53 3.69 5.04
CA ASP A 18 7.53 4.66 6.15
C ASP A 18 6.68 4.15 7.31
N ILE A 19 5.56 3.47 7.03
CA ILE A 19 4.74 2.85 8.07
C ILE A 19 5.38 1.58 8.66
N PHE A 20 6.10 0.77 7.87
CA PHE A 20 6.86 -0.36 8.42
C PHE A 20 7.92 0.11 9.40
N GLU A 21 8.69 1.13 9.02
CA GLU A 21 9.74 1.71 9.87
C GLU A 21 9.12 2.36 11.13
N ALA A 22 8.00 3.08 10.99
CA ALA A 22 7.28 3.67 12.13
C ALA A 22 6.72 2.62 13.10
N LEU A 23 6.10 1.55 12.60
CA LEU A 23 5.59 0.47 13.46
C LEU A 23 6.72 -0.24 14.23
N GLN A 24 7.94 -0.30 13.68
CA GLN A 24 9.08 -0.90 14.37
C GLN A 24 9.64 -0.05 15.53
N THR A 25 9.39 1.26 15.54
CA THR A 25 9.85 2.14 16.63
C THR A 25 8.88 2.16 17.81
N MET A 26 7.63 1.76 17.58
CA MET A 26 6.59 1.66 18.60
C MET A 26 6.75 0.40 19.46
N GLN A 27 6.36 0.48 20.73
CA GLN A 27 6.34 -0.68 21.62
C GLN A 27 4.93 -1.30 21.68
N PHE A 28 4.88 -2.61 21.52
CA PHE A 28 3.64 -3.39 21.49
C PHE A 28 3.75 -4.63 22.37
N ASP A 29 2.63 -5.10 22.88
CA ASP A 29 2.55 -6.45 23.47
C ASP A 29 2.72 -7.53 22.38
N THR A 30 3.04 -8.75 22.80
CA THR A 30 3.30 -9.88 21.89
C THR A 30 2.14 -10.15 20.93
N LYS A 31 0.89 -9.99 21.37
CA LYS A 31 -0.28 -10.26 20.55
C LYS A 31 -0.41 -9.24 19.43
N LYS A 32 -0.26 -7.94 19.73
CA LYS A 32 -0.28 -6.88 18.71
C LYS A 32 0.88 -7.01 17.74
N GLN A 33 2.08 -7.38 18.22
CA GLN A 33 3.23 -7.63 17.35
C GLN A 33 2.96 -8.76 16.33
N GLU A 34 2.36 -9.87 16.77
CA GLU A 34 2.01 -10.97 15.87
C GLU A 34 0.97 -10.55 14.84
N LEU A 35 -0.09 -9.85 15.24
CA LEU A 35 -1.13 -9.36 14.33
C LEU A 35 -0.57 -8.38 13.30
N LEU A 36 0.23 -7.41 13.75
CA LEU A 36 0.89 -6.47 12.84
C LEU A 36 1.80 -7.20 11.87
N LYS A 37 2.56 -8.21 12.33
CA LYS A 37 3.45 -8.99 11.46
C LYS A 37 2.69 -9.70 10.34
N VAL A 38 1.51 -10.24 10.63
CA VAL A 38 0.65 -10.88 9.62
C VAL A 38 0.17 -9.84 8.61
N ALA A 39 -0.47 -8.75 9.07
CA ALA A 39 -0.95 -7.67 8.20
C ALA A 39 0.17 -7.09 7.30
N MET A 40 1.36 -6.91 7.88
CA MET A 40 2.56 -6.46 7.19
C MET A 40 3.04 -7.46 6.12
N GLY A 41 3.03 -8.75 6.44
CA GLY A 41 3.41 -9.82 5.52
C GLY A 41 2.47 -9.93 4.33
N ASP A 42 1.16 -9.86 4.57
CA ASP A 42 0.13 -9.95 3.54
C ASP A 42 0.22 -8.74 2.58
N PHE A 43 0.35 -7.53 3.12
CA PHE A 43 0.54 -6.35 2.29
C PHE A 43 1.86 -6.35 1.52
N TYR A 44 2.94 -6.89 2.09
CA TYR A 44 4.22 -7.03 1.38
C TYR A 44 4.09 -7.98 0.18
N ALA A 45 3.35 -9.08 0.32
CA ALA A 45 3.07 -10.01 -0.77
C ALA A 45 2.30 -9.32 -1.90
N GLU A 46 1.28 -8.54 -1.57
CA GLU A 46 0.48 -7.76 -2.54
C GLU A 46 1.32 -6.68 -3.25
N ASN A 47 2.16 -5.95 -2.51
CA ASN A 47 3.08 -4.97 -3.09
C ASN A 47 4.10 -5.62 -4.06
N HIS A 48 4.60 -6.80 -3.69
CA HIS A 48 5.49 -7.57 -4.56
C HIS A 48 4.75 -8.03 -5.84
N ALA A 49 3.50 -8.50 -5.71
CA ALA A 49 2.68 -8.86 -6.86
C ALA A 49 2.40 -7.65 -7.77
N TYR A 50 2.06 -6.50 -7.20
CA TYR A 50 1.87 -5.23 -7.93
C TYR A 50 3.12 -4.86 -8.73
N THR A 51 4.30 -4.86 -8.10
CA THR A 51 5.56 -4.50 -8.75
C THR A 51 5.88 -5.47 -9.89
N ARG A 52 5.75 -6.78 -9.65
CA ARG A 52 5.97 -7.81 -10.67
C ARG A 52 5.03 -7.63 -11.86
N ASN A 53 3.73 -7.41 -11.60
CA ASN A 53 2.73 -7.26 -12.65
C ASN A 53 2.96 -5.98 -13.48
N ASN A 54 3.34 -4.86 -12.85
CA ASN A 54 3.71 -3.65 -13.58
C ASN A 54 4.92 -3.86 -14.48
N HIS A 55 5.96 -4.53 -13.98
CA HIS A 55 7.12 -4.87 -14.82
C HIS A 55 6.70 -5.73 -16.01
N HIS A 56 5.87 -6.75 -15.79
CA HIS A 56 5.39 -7.60 -16.87
C HIS A 56 4.57 -6.84 -17.92
N ILE A 57 3.67 -5.94 -17.51
CA ILE A 57 2.89 -5.10 -18.42
C ILE A 57 3.82 -4.18 -19.22
N ARG A 58 4.78 -3.53 -18.56
CA ARG A 58 5.78 -2.67 -19.20
C ARG A 58 6.58 -3.45 -20.24
N ASP A 59 7.10 -4.62 -19.88
CA ASP A 59 7.95 -5.41 -20.77
C ASP A 59 7.17 -5.86 -22.01
N ARG A 60 5.89 -6.25 -21.86
CA ARG A 60 5.01 -6.54 -23.00
C ARG A 60 4.74 -5.31 -23.87
N MET A 61 4.52 -4.15 -23.26
CA MET A 61 4.31 -2.89 -23.97
C MET A 61 5.55 -2.52 -24.81
N LEU A 62 6.75 -2.68 -24.26
CA LEU A 62 8.01 -2.43 -24.98
C LEU A 62 8.19 -3.39 -26.16
N VAL A 63 7.82 -4.67 -26.02
CA VAL A 63 7.86 -5.64 -27.13
C VAL A 63 6.88 -5.23 -28.24
N ALA A 64 5.65 -4.84 -27.89
CA ALA A 64 4.66 -4.40 -28.88
C ALA A 64 5.13 -3.14 -29.64
N LEU A 65 5.72 -2.17 -28.92
CA LEU A 65 6.33 -0.99 -29.53
C LEU A 65 7.46 -1.36 -30.50
N ALA A 66 8.33 -2.30 -30.12
CA ALA A 66 9.39 -2.79 -31.00
C ALA A 66 8.86 -3.49 -32.26
N GLN A 67 7.64 -4.03 -32.20
CA GLN A 67 6.94 -4.65 -33.33
C GLN A 67 6.14 -3.65 -34.17
N GLY A 68 6.15 -2.36 -33.81
CA GLY A 68 5.48 -1.29 -34.54
C GLY A 68 4.02 -1.04 -34.14
N GLU A 69 3.54 -1.65 -33.06
CA GLU A 69 2.23 -1.34 -32.49
C GLU A 69 2.23 0.09 -31.95
N THR A 70 1.22 0.88 -32.31
CA THR A 70 1.07 2.28 -31.87
C THR A 70 -0.15 2.48 -30.98
N ASN A 71 -1.09 1.54 -30.97
CA ASN A 71 -2.24 1.57 -30.07
C ASN A 71 -1.91 0.82 -28.77
N LEU A 72 -1.69 1.58 -27.70
CA LEU A 72 -1.31 1.04 -26.39
C LEU A 72 -2.46 0.97 -25.38
N THR A 73 -3.71 1.20 -25.81
CA THR A 73 -4.87 1.33 -24.90
C THR A 73 -5.01 0.13 -23.95
N GLN A 74 -4.78 -1.09 -24.45
CA GLN A 74 -4.82 -2.32 -23.64
C GLN A 74 -3.82 -2.33 -22.47
N TYR A 75 -2.68 -1.63 -22.60
CA TYR A 75 -1.68 -1.53 -21.54
C TYR A 75 -2.12 -0.55 -20.47
N THR A 76 -2.77 0.56 -20.85
CA THR A 76 -3.40 1.49 -19.90
C THR A 76 -4.43 0.76 -19.04
N GLU A 77 -5.34 0.01 -19.65
CA GLU A 77 -6.35 -0.77 -18.91
C GLU A 77 -5.71 -1.81 -17.98
N SER A 78 -4.62 -2.45 -18.42
CA SER A 78 -3.88 -3.41 -17.61
C SER A 78 -3.22 -2.75 -16.40
N PHE A 79 -2.58 -1.58 -16.60
CA PHE A 79 -1.99 -0.79 -15.53
C PHE A 79 -3.05 -0.31 -14.54
N GLU A 80 -4.19 0.19 -15.02
CA GLU A 80 -5.30 0.60 -14.17
C GLU A 80 -5.84 -0.53 -13.32
N LYS A 81 -6.00 -1.73 -13.89
CA LYS A 81 -6.47 -2.91 -13.16
C LYS A 81 -5.52 -3.27 -12.02
N VAL A 82 -4.22 -3.36 -12.30
CA VAL A 82 -3.19 -3.69 -11.31
C VAL A 82 -3.07 -2.59 -10.25
N SER A 83 -3.19 -1.32 -10.65
CA SER A 83 -3.22 -0.18 -9.73
C SER A 83 -4.42 -0.21 -8.79
N LYS A 84 -5.63 -0.48 -9.30
CA LYS A 84 -6.85 -0.60 -8.48
C LYS A 84 -6.73 -1.71 -7.43
N GLN A 85 -6.17 -2.86 -7.80
CA GLN A 85 -5.91 -3.97 -6.86
C GLN A 85 -4.94 -3.55 -5.75
N TYR A 86 -3.84 -2.90 -6.11
CA TYR A 86 -2.86 -2.43 -5.14
C TYR A 86 -3.41 -1.35 -4.20
N ILE A 87 -4.20 -0.40 -4.72
CA ILE A 87 -4.85 0.63 -3.91
C ILE A 87 -5.83 -0.01 -2.91
N ALA A 88 -6.58 -1.03 -3.33
CA ALA A 88 -7.47 -1.77 -2.44
C ALA A 88 -6.69 -2.46 -1.32
N ALA A 89 -5.63 -3.21 -1.65
CA ALA A 89 -4.77 -3.87 -0.67
C ALA A 89 -4.10 -2.88 0.30
N LYS A 90 -3.61 -1.74 -0.22
CA LYS A 90 -3.03 -0.66 0.60
C LYS A 90 -4.06 -0.08 1.57
N THR A 91 -5.31 0.07 1.13
CA THR A 91 -6.40 0.59 1.99
C THR A 91 -6.76 -0.41 3.09
N GLU A 92 -6.91 -1.68 2.73
CA GLU A 92 -7.20 -2.77 3.67
C GLU A 92 -6.10 -2.90 4.73
N PHE A 93 -4.84 -2.84 4.32
CA PHE A 93 -3.70 -2.83 5.23
C PHE A 93 -3.78 -1.71 6.27
N TYR A 94 -4.03 -0.45 5.86
CA TYR A 94 -4.15 0.64 6.84
C TYR A 94 -5.35 0.46 7.77
N GLN A 95 -6.48 -0.02 7.25
CA GLN A 95 -7.66 -0.30 8.09
C GLN A 95 -7.35 -1.36 9.14
N GLU A 96 -6.63 -2.41 8.76
CA GLU A 96 -6.21 -3.47 9.67
C GLU A 96 -5.22 -2.96 10.72
N VAL A 97 -4.21 -2.19 10.32
CA VAL A 97 -3.25 -1.57 11.26
C VAL A 97 -3.98 -0.70 12.28
N VAL A 98 -4.87 0.20 11.84
CA VAL A 98 -5.66 1.05 12.75
C VAL A 98 -6.53 0.20 13.68
N GLY A 99 -7.13 -0.88 13.18
CA GLY A 99 -7.91 -1.82 13.98
C GLY A 99 -7.10 -2.54 15.07
N ILE A 100 -5.84 -2.89 14.78
CA ILE A 100 -4.93 -3.54 15.74
C ILE A 100 -4.43 -2.55 16.79
N LEU A 101 -4.08 -1.33 16.36
CA LEU A 101 -3.51 -0.30 17.23
C LEU A 101 -4.55 0.28 18.19
N GLY A 102 -5.76 0.56 17.69
CA GLY A 102 -6.75 1.38 18.41
C GLY A 102 -6.41 2.87 18.32
N GLU A 103 -7.26 3.71 18.91
CA GLU A 103 -7.24 5.17 18.71
C GLU A 103 -5.91 5.82 19.18
N GLU A 104 -5.53 5.64 20.44
CA GLU A 104 -4.33 6.27 21.04
C GLU A 104 -3.03 5.91 20.30
N GLN A 105 -2.82 4.62 20.00
CA GLN A 105 -1.62 4.18 19.28
C GLN A 105 -1.65 4.56 17.79
N THR A 106 -2.83 4.74 17.21
CA THR A 106 -2.95 5.28 15.84
C THR A 106 -2.55 6.75 15.80
N GLU A 107 -2.90 7.54 16.81
CA GLU A 107 -2.45 8.93 16.92
C GLU A 107 -0.92 9.01 17.02
N GLU A 108 -0.32 8.18 17.87
CA GLU A 108 1.16 8.08 17.98
C GLU A 108 1.80 7.70 16.65
N LEU A 109 1.24 6.71 15.93
CA LEU A 109 1.72 6.32 14.61
C LEU A 109 1.66 7.50 13.62
N ILE A 110 0.56 8.25 13.60
CA ILE A 110 0.40 9.42 12.71
C ILE A 110 1.43 10.50 13.05
N GLU A 111 1.70 10.74 14.33
CA GLU A 111 2.75 11.68 14.73
C GLU A 111 4.13 11.25 14.23
N ILE A 112 4.47 9.96 14.31
CA ILE A 112 5.74 9.45 13.81
C ILE A 112 5.84 9.64 12.29
N LEU A 113 4.73 9.40 11.56
CA LEU A 113 4.67 9.49 10.11
C LEU A 113 4.67 10.93 9.56
N THR A 114 4.37 11.93 10.39
CA THR A 114 4.25 13.34 9.99
C THR A 114 5.37 14.24 10.50
N LYS A 115 6.31 13.67 11.25
CA LYS A 115 7.56 14.32 11.68
C LYS A 115 8.64 14.16 10.63
#